data_AF-A0A641AK88-F1
#
_entry.id   AF-A0A641AK88-F1
#
_cell.length_a   1.000
_cell.length_b   1.000
_cell.length_c   1.000
_cell.angle_alpha   90.00
_cell.angle_beta   90.00
_cell.angle_gamma   90.00
#
_symmetry.space_group_name_H-M   'P 1'
#
loop_
_entity.id
_entity.type
_entity.pdbx_description
1 polymer ?
#
loop_
_entity_poly.entity_id
_entity_poly.type
_entity_poly.pdbx_seq_one_letter_code
_entity_poly.pdbx_strand_id
1 'polypeptide(L)' 'MAAVTTAAELRAVSSDDLAQKLAESKEELFNLRFQNATGQLDNTARLRAVRKDIARIYTVMRERELGIVEEVEA' A
#
# COMPACT_ATOMS: atom_id res chain seq x y z
N MET A 1 -11.22 -11.02 1.44
CA MET A 1 -10.66 -10.78 0.09
C MET A 1 -9.74 -9.57 0.20
N ALA A 2 -8.49 -9.76 0.60
CA ALA A 2 -7.53 -8.66 0.68
C ALA A 2 -7.19 -8.23 -0.74
N ALA A 3 -7.43 -6.96 -1.07
CA ALA A 3 -7.08 -6.37 -2.35
C ALA A 3 -5.58 -6.59 -2.59
N VAL A 4 -5.25 -7.55 -3.45
CA VAL A 4 -3.91 -7.67 -4.01
C VAL A 4 -3.83 -6.53 -5.01
N THR A 5 -3.41 -5.34 -4.55
CA THR A 5 -3.17 -4.20 -5.44
C THR A 5 -1.93 -4.53 -6.28
N THR A 6 -2.18 -5.10 -7.45
CA THR A 6 -1.11 -5.37 -8.42
C THR A 6 -0.49 -4.03 -8.83
N ALA A 7 0.79 -4.04 -9.24
CA ALA A 7 1.46 -2.80 -9.65
C ALA A 7 0.71 -2.12 -10.82
N ALA A 8 0.04 -2.89 -11.67
CA ALA A 8 -0.79 -2.37 -12.74
C ALA A 8 -1.99 -1.58 -12.22
N GLU A 9 -2.71 -2.10 -11.22
CA GLU A 9 -3.84 -1.41 -10.60
C GLU A 9 -3.39 -0.12 -9.91
N LEU A 10 -2.24 -0.12 -9.23
CA LEU A 10 -1.71 1.08 -8.56
C LEU A 10 -1.32 2.18 -9.55
N ARG A 11 -0.86 1.83 -10.76
CA ARG A 11 -0.56 2.81 -11.80
C ARG A 11 -1.80 3.47 -12.39
N ALA A 12 -2.95 2.82 -12.32
CA ALA A 12 -4.22 3.31 -12.85
C ALA A 12 -4.99 4.22 -11.87
N VAL A 13 -4.53 4.40 -10.63
CA VAL A 13 -5.20 5.25 -9.61
C VAL A 13 -4.59 6.65 -9.61
N SER A 14 -5.35 7.70 -9.26
CA SER A 14 -4.81 9.07 -9.18
C SER A 14 -3.71 9.22 -8.12
N SER A 15 -2.93 10.30 -8.16
CA SER A 15 -1.88 10.58 -7.16
C SER A 15 -2.47 10.80 -5.76
N ASP A 16 -3.61 11.46 -5.66
CA ASP A 16 -4.32 11.69 -4.40
C ASP A 16 -4.83 10.38 -3.79
N ASP A 17 -5.42 9.50 -4.61
CA ASP A 17 -5.89 8.20 -4.16
C ASP A 17 -4.74 7.28 -3.72
N LEU A 18 -3.58 7.38 -4.37
CA LEU A 18 -2.37 6.67 -3.92
C LEU A 18 -1.90 7.16 -2.55
N ALA A 19 -1.95 8.47 -2.30
CA ALA A 19 -1.61 9.03 -1.01
C ALA A 19 -2.60 8.57 0.08
N GLN A 20 -3.90 8.53 -0.22
CA GLN A 20 -4.92 8.01 0.68
C GLN A 20 -4.70 6.53 1.01
N LYS A 21 -4.51 5.67 -0.01
CA LYS A 21 -4.23 4.24 0.18
C LYS A 21 -2.97 3.99 0.99
N LEU A 22 -1.96 4.86 0.85
CA LEU A 22 -0.74 4.80 1.63
C LEU A 22 -0.97 5.10 3.11
N ALA A 23 -1.83 6.09 3.43
CA ALA A 23 -2.21 6.40 4.79
C ALA A 23 -2.97 5.23 5.44
N GLU A 24 -3.96 4.68 4.73
CA GLU A 24 -4.75 3.52 5.19
C GLU A 24 -3.86 2.29 5.44
N SER A 25 -2.94 2.00 4.53
CA SER A 25 -2.00 0.87 4.67
C SER A 25 -1.06 1.04 5.86
N LYS A 26 -0.65 2.28 6.18
CA LYS A 26 0.18 2.57 7.36
C LYS A 26 -0.59 2.39 8.66
N GLU A 27 -1.84 2.81 8.70
CA GLU A 27 -2.72 2.60 9.85
C GLU A 27 -2.98 1.11 10.07
N GLU A 28 -3.26 0.36 9.00
CA GLU A 28 -3.39 -1.09 9.08
C GLU A 28 -2.10 -1.73 9.62
N LEU A 29 -0.93 -1.32 9.12
CA LEU A 29 0.34 -1.83 9.61
C LEU A 29 0.56 -1.54 11.10
N PHE A 30 0.16 -0.36 11.58
CA PHE A 30 0.24 0.00 12.99
C PHE A 30 -0.63 -0.92 13.85
N ASN A 31 -1.89 -1.11 13.45
CA ASN A 31 -2.83 -2.00 14.14
C ASN A 31 -2.35 -3.46 14.14
N LEU A 32 -1.83 -3.95 13.01
CA LEU A 32 -1.27 -5.30 12.92
C LEU A 32 -0.02 -5.48 13.79
N ARG A 33 0.83 -4.46 13.93
CA ARG A 33 1.99 -4.50 14.84
C ARG A 33 1.54 -4.54 16.29
N PHE A 34 0.48 -3.82 16.65
CA PHE A 34 -0.11 -3.86 17.98
C PHE A 34 -0.70 -5.25 18.29
N GLN A 35 -1.51 -5.80 17.39
CA GLN A 35 -2.07 -7.16 17.53
C GLN A 35 -0.99 -8.24 17.59
N ASN A 36 0.10 -8.07 16.85
CA ASN A 36 1.24 -8.99 16.90
C ASN A 36 1.98 -8.92 18.24
N ALA A 37 2.09 -7.73 18.83
CA ALA A 37 2.71 -7.56 20.14
C ALA A 37 1.84 -8.12 21.28
N THR A 38 0.51 -8.06 21.15
CA THR A 38 -0.43 -8.67 22.11
C THR A 38 -0.61 -10.18 21.91
N GLY A 39 -0.04 -10.76 20.86
CA GLY A 39 -0.16 -12.18 20.53
C GLY A 39 -1.54 -12.60 20.02
N GLN A 40 -2.39 -11.64 19.65
CA GLN A 40 -3.75 -11.87 19.15
C GLN A 40 -3.83 -11.85 17.62
N LEU A 41 -2.70 -11.88 16.93
CA LEU A 41 -2.66 -11.82 15.48
C LEU A 41 -2.84 -13.21 14.86
N ASP A 42 -4.02 -13.46 14.29
CA ASP A 42 -4.34 -14.73 13.62
C ASP A 42 -3.53 -14.93 12.34
N ASN A 43 -3.26 -13.86 11.59
CA ASN A 43 -2.62 -13.94 10.27
C ASN A 43 -1.32 -13.11 10.21
N THR A 44 -0.21 -13.75 10.55
CA THR A 44 1.15 -13.16 10.47
C THR A 44 1.60 -12.88 9.03
N ALA A 45 1.03 -13.55 8.02
CA ALA A 45 1.35 -13.27 6.63
C ALA A 45 0.84 -11.89 6.18
N ARG A 46 -0.22 -11.36 6.81
CA ARG A 46 -0.77 -10.03 6.51
C ARG A 46 0.24 -8.92 6.77
N LEU A 47 1.04 -9.02 7.82
CA LEU A 47 2.15 -8.09 8.12
C LEU A 47 3.15 -7.97 6.96
N ARG A 48 3.44 -9.07 6.26
CA ARG A 48 4.32 -9.07 5.09
C ARG A 48 3.62 -8.50 3.86
N ALA A 49 2.33 -8.80 3.68
CA ALA A 49 1.53 -8.28 2.58
C ALA A 49 1.44 -6.74 2.63
N VAL A 50 0.99 -6.19 3.76
CA VAL A 50 0.83 -4.73 3.94
C VAL A 50 2.16 -4.00 3.77
N ARG A 51 3.28 -4.55 4.25
CA ARG A 51 4.62 -3.97 3.99
C ARG A 51 4.97 -3.92 2.51
N LYS A 52 4.62 -4.96 1.74
CA LYS A 52 4.84 -4.97 0.29
C LYS A 52 3.90 -3.99 -0.42
N ASP A 53 2.66 -3.86 0.04
CA ASP A 53 1.70 -2.92 -0.54
C ASP A 53 2.19 -1.48 -0.38
N ILE A 54 2.64 -1.09 0.82
CA ILE A 54 3.28 0.21 1.08
C ILE A 54 4.49 0.42 0.16
N ALA A 55 5.37 -0.57 0.03
CA ALA A 55 6.54 -0.47 -0.82
C ALA A 55 6.16 -0.26 -2.30
N ARG A 56 5.15 -0.98 -2.81
CA ARG A 56 4.66 -0.80 -4.19
C ARG A 56 4.09 0.60 -4.43
N ILE A 57 3.32 1.13 -3.47
CA ILE A 57 2.77 2.49 -3.60
C ILE A 57 3.91 3.50 -3.68
N TYR A 58 4.91 3.41 -2.81
CA TYR A 58 6.09 4.28 -2.86
C TYR A 58 6.84 4.16 -4.20
N THR A 59 7.00 2.95 -4.73
CA THR A 59 7.62 2.76 -6.05
C THR A 59 6.84 3.46 -7.14
N VAL A 60 5.51 3.31 -7.20
CA VAL A 60 4.68 3.96 -8.23
C VAL A 60 4.69 5.48 -8.10
N MET A 61 4.62 6.02 -6.87
CA MET A 61 4.76 7.46 -6.65
C MET A 61 6.11 7.97 -7.18
N ARG A 62 7.20 7.23 -6.91
CA ARG A 62 8.52 7.57 -7.41
C ARG A 62 8.65 7.42 -8.93
N GLU A 63 8.03 6.39 -9.53
CA GLU A 63 7.96 6.22 -10.98
C GLU A 63 7.29 7.44 -11.65
N ARG A 64 6.24 8.00 -11.03
CA ARG A 64 5.57 9.23 -11.50
C ARG A 64 6.44 10.47 -11.37
N GLU A 65 7.07 10.67 -10.22
CA GLU A 65 8.01 11.78 -10.01
C GLU A 65 9.17 11.78 -11.02
N LEU A 66 9.60 10.59 -11.46
CA LEU A 66 10.65 10.40 -12.45
C LEU A 66 10.14 10.45 -13.91
N GLY A 67 8.83 10.61 -14.13
CA GLY A 67 8.22 10.64 -15.47
C GLY A 67 8.24 9.30 -16.20
N ILE A 68 8.39 8.18 -15.48
CA ILE A 68 8.39 6.83 -16.06
C ILE A 68 6.96 6.34 -16.32
N VAL A 69 6.02 6.79 -15.49
CA VAL A 69 4.59 6.48 -15.60
C VAL A 69 3.83 7.80 -15.67
N GLU A 70 2.98 7.96 -16.67
CA GLU A 70 2.14 9.17 -16.81
C GLU A 70 1.14 9.26 -15.67
N GLU A 71 0.94 10.48 -15.17
CA GLU A 71 -0.10 10.76 -14.19
C GLU A 71 -1.46 10.57 -14.86
N VAL A 72 -2.29 9.71 -14.29
CA VAL A 72 -3.69 9.60 -14.67
C VAL A 72 -4.42 10.70 -13.91
N GLU A 73 -4.62 11.86 -14.55
CA GLU A 73 -5.62 12.83 -14.10
C GLU A 73 -7.00 12.16 -14.24
N ALA A 74 -7.69 12.01 -13.10
CA ALA A 74 -9.05 11.50 -13.02
C ALA A 74 -10.04 12.66 -12.91
#